data_AF-A0AAV4HRU2-F1
#
_entry.id   AF-A0AAV4HRU2-F1
#
_cell.length_a   1.000
_cell.length_b   1.000
_cell.length_c   1.000
_cell.angle_alpha   90.00
_cell.angle_beta   90.00
_cell.angle_gamma   90.00
#
_symmetry.space_group_name_H-M   'P 1'
#
loop_
_entity.id
_entity.type
_entity.pdbx_description
1 polymer ?
#
loop_
_entity_poly.entity_id
_entity_poly.type
_entity_poly.pdbx_seq_one_letter_code
_entity_poly.pdbx_strand_id
1 'polypeptide(L)'
;MSSTGESTDNQALSKKALKKQQKEAEKAAKKAEYKKENAQETEVKDVVDQSKGMYGVLPLNQSQERLSRRLHRVNELVPDLATQAVWVRGRLHTCRSKGKQCFFVVRQQKWTVQGVAIQNENISKQMIKFISGY
;
A
#
# COMPACT_ATOMS: atom_id res chain seq x y z
N MET A 1 69.24 11.17 39.82
CA MET A 1 67.99 11.28 40.60
C MET A 1 66.95 11.91 39.66
N SER A 2 66.11 11.07 39.02
CA SER A 2 64.68 10.83 39.33
C SER A 2 63.79 12.03 38.90
N SER A 3 63.01 11.92 37.80
CA SER A 3 61.59 11.46 37.71
C SER A 3 60.63 12.41 38.45
N THR A 4 59.42 12.85 38.04
CA THR A 4 58.34 12.42 37.12
C THR A 4 57.33 13.60 37.06
N GLY A 5 56.65 13.86 35.93
CA GLY A 5 55.19 13.63 35.78
C GLY A 5 54.53 14.86 35.15
N GLU A 6 53.42 14.82 34.41
CA GLU A 6 52.54 13.78 33.89
C GLU A 6 51.66 14.49 32.84
N SER A 7 51.53 13.94 31.64
CA SER A 7 50.66 14.45 30.58
C SER A 7 49.77 13.31 30.07
N THR A 8 48.75 12.95 30.87
CA THR A 8 47.98 11.71 30.67
C THR A 8 46.45 11.85 30.65
N ASP A 9 45.87 13.05 30.49
CA ASP A 9 44.39 13.17 30.50
C ASP A 9 43.71 13.52 29.17
N ASN A 10 44.43 13.93 28.12
CA ASN A 10 43.77 14.42 26.89
C ASN A 10 43.61 13.37 25.75
N GLN A 11 44.21 12.18 25.87
CA GLN A 11 44.14 11.16 24.81
C GLN A 11 43.02 10.12 24.97
N ALA A 12 42.43 9.97 26.16
CA ALA A 12 41.41 8.95 26.42
C ALA A 12 39.98 9.35 25.96
N LEU A 13 39.70 10.64 25.87
CA LEU A 13 38.38 11.17 25.46
C LEU A 13 38.16 11.10 23.93
N SER A 14 39.22 11.26 23.13
CA SER A 14 39.15 11.30 21.66
C SER A 14 38.82 9.94 21.01
N LYS A 15 39.35 8.83 21.57
CA LYS A 15 39.10 7.48 21.03
C LYS A 15 37.66 6.98 21.24
N LYS A 16 36.97 7.43 22.30
CA LYS A 16 35.56 7.06 22.57
C LYS A 16 34.57 7.84 21.68
N ALA A 17 34.86 9.10 21.38
CA ALA A 17 34.05 9.92 20.47
C ALA A 17 34.05 9.37 19.03
N LEU A 18 35.24 8.97 18.53
CA LEU A 18 35.39 8.36 17.21
C LEU A 18 34.58 7.07 17.03
N LYS A 19 34.56 6.20 18.06
CA LYS A 19 33.83 4.93 18.02
C LYS A 19 32.30 5.09 18.09
N LYS A 20 31.82 6.21 18.65
CA LYS A 20 30.38 6.56 18.68
C LYS A 20 29.92 7.10 17.33
N GLN A 21 30.71 7.97 16.71
CA GLN A 21 30.45 8.50 15.37
C GLN A 21 30.45 7.41 14.29
N GLN A 22 31.36 6.43 14.39
CA GLN A 22 31.39 5.29 13.46
C GLN A 22 30.12 4.42 13.57
N LYS A 23 29.61 4.18 14.78
CA LYS A 23 28.36 3.41 14.99
C LYS A 23 27.10 4.17 14.55
N GLU A 24 27.09 5.49 14.67
CA GLU A 24 25.99 6.33 14.17
C GLU A 24 26.00 6.44 12.64
N ALA A 25 27.19 6.54 12.04
CA ALA A 25 27.37 6.50 10.59
C ALA A 25 26.95 5.15 9.98
N GLU A 26 27.31 4.01 10.59
CA GLU A 26 26.88 2.69 10.13
C GLU A 26 25.36 2.48 10.28
N LYS A 27 24.74 2.97 11.37
CA LYS A 27 23.28 2.89 11.53
C LYS A 27 22.53 3.80 10.55
N ALA A 28 23.10 4.96 10.21
CA ALA A 28 22.54 5.84 9.19
C ALA A 28 22.69 5.26 7.78
N ALA A 29 23.84 4.64 7.48
CA ALA A 29 24.10 3.95 6.21
C ALA A 29 23.14 2.77 6.02
N LYS A 30 22.98 1.91 7.03
CA LYS A 30 22.00 0.80 6.98
C LYS A 30 20.57 1.31 6.81
N LYS A 31 20.16 2.38 7.50
CA LYS A 31 18.82 2.97 7.30
C LYS A 31 18.64 3.59 5.91
N ALA A 32 19.71 4.10 5.29
CA ALA A 32 19.66 4.64 3.94
C ALA A 32 19.63 3.53 2.88
N GLU A 33 20.37 2.44 3.06
CA GLU A 33 20.29 1.24 2.21
C GLU A 33 18.92 0.59 2.27
N TYR A 34 18.37 0.35 3.47
CA TYR A 34 17.01 -0.22 3.61
C TYR A 34 15.93 0.67 3.00
N LYS A 35 16.11 2.00 2.99
CA LYS A 35 15.19 2.94 2.32
C LYS A 35 15.36 2.90 0.80
N LYS A 36 16.58 2.77 0.30
CA LYS A 36 16.87 2.69 -1.14
C LYS A 36 16.44 1.35 -1.74
N GLU A 37 16.71 0.23 -1.08
CA GLU A 37 16.24 -1.09 -1.52
C GLU A 37 14.71 -1.18 -1.48
N ASN A 38 14.04 -0.68 -0.44
CA ASN A 38 12.58 -0.64 -0.44
C ASN A 38 12.02 0.33 -1.48
N ALA A 39 12.66 1.48 -1.72
CA ALA A 39 12.22 2.40 -2.76
C ALA A 39 12.38 1.78 -4.16
N GLN A 40 13.51 1.12 -4.43
CA GLN A 40 13.78 0.47 -5.70
C GLN A 40 12.92 -0.78 -5.91
N GLU A 41 12.68 -1.61 -4.89
CA GLU A 41 11.73 -2.73 -5.01
C GLU A 41 10.28 -2.25 -5.15
N THR A 42 9.92 -1.11 -4.54
CA THR A 42 8.58 -0.53 -4.68
C THR A 42 8.40 0.07 -6.07
N GLU A 43 9.39 0.82 -6.57
CA GLU A 43 9.37 1.41 -7.92
C GLU A 43 9.37 0.35 -9.02
N VAL A 44 10.19 -0.71 -8.91
CA VAL A 44 10.25 -1.77 -9.95
C VAL A 44 8.97 -2.62 -9.96
N LYS A 45 8.32 -2.85 -8.81
CA LYS A 45 7.02 -3.54 -8.73
C LYS A 45 5.84 -2.64 -9.11
N ASP A 46 5.99 -1.32 -9.02
CA ASP A 46 4.99 -0.35 -9.47
C ASP A 46 4.95 -0.19 -11.01
N VAL A 47 5.94 -0.68 -11.76
CA VAL A 47 5.92 -0.63 -13.25
C VAL A 47 4.98 -1.68 -13.85
N VAL A 48 4.80 -2.83 -13.19
CA VAL A 48 3.92 -3.91 -13.69
C VAL A 48 2.67 -3.95 -12.82
N ASP A 49 1.67 -3.13 -13.17
CA ASP A 49 0.33 -3.24 -12.60
C ASP A 49 -0.28 -4.58 -13.01
N GLN A 50 -0.26 -5.54 -12.08
CA GLN A 50 -0.84 -6.87 -12.25
C GLN A 50 -2.35 -6.84 -12.50
N SER A 51 -3.02 -5.72 -12.16
CA SER A 51 -4.46 -5.52 -12.32
C SER A 51 -4.82 -4.55 -13.46
N LYS A 52 -3.90 -4.30 -14.39
CA LYS A 52 -4.13 -3.43 -15.53
C LYS A 52 -5.30 -3.96 -16.36
N GLY A 53 -6.37 -3.15 -16.50
CA GLY A 53 -7.62 -3.52 -17.18
C GLY A 53 -8.73 -4.07 -16.28
N MET A 54 -8.44 -4.37 -15.00
CA MET A 54 -9.45 -4.80 -14.01
C MET A 54 -10.10 -3.64 -13.26
N TYR A 55 -9.56 -2.43 -13.40
CA TYR A 55 -10.08 -1.19 -12.83
C TYR A 55 -9.83 -0.01 -13.76
N GLY A 56 -10.58 1.08 -13.57
CA GLY A 56 -10.41 2.31 -14.35
C GLY A 56 -11.72 3.03 -14.62
N VAL A 57 -11.60 4.14 -15.33
CA VAL A 57 -12.75 4.88 -15.86
C VAL A 57 -13.14 4.24 -17.19
N LEU A 58 -14.32 3.63 -17.23
CA LEU A 58 -14.86 3.07 -18.46
C LEU A 58 -15.26 4.21 -19.43
N PRO A 59 -15.15 4.00 -20.75
CA PRO A 59 -15.62 4.97 -21.73
C PRO A 59 -17.12 5.22 -21.59
N LEU A 60 -17.58 6.34 -22.14
CA LEU A 60 -19.00 6.67 -22.16
C LEU A 60 -19.79 5.52 -22.79
N ASN A 61 -20.79 5.02 -22.06
CA ASN A 61 -21.60 3.92 -22.54
C ASN A 61 -22.52 4.40 -23.67
N GLN A 62 -22.14 4.09 -24.91
CA GLN A 62 -22.90 4.37 -26.13
C GLN A 62 -23.49 3.09 -26.75
N SER A 63 -23.70 2.03 -25.95
CA SER A 63 -24.18 0.72 -26.41
C SER A 63 -23.30 0.04 -27.49
N GLN A 64 -22.01 0.40 -27.54
CA GLN A 64 -21.03 -0.20 -28.46
C GLN A 64 -20.81 -1.69 -28.17
N GLU A 65 -20.87 -2.09 -26.90
CA GLU A 65 -20.73 -3.48 -26.46
C GLU A 65 -21.93 -3.92 -25.62
N ARG A 66 -22.48 -5.10 -25.93
CA ARG A 66 -23.54 -5.76 -25.16
C ARG A 66 -22.96 -6.96 -24.43
N LEU A 67 -22.37 -6.73 -23.25
CA LEU A 67 -21.87 -7.79 -22.39
C LEU A 67 -23.04 -8.64 -21.84
N SER A 68 -23.04 -9.94 -22.13
CA SER A 68 -23.98 -10.91 -21.54
C SER A 68 -23.58 -11.25 -20.10
N ARG A 69 -23.84 -10.34 -19.16
CA ARG A 69 -23.59 -10.56 -17.72
C ARG A 69 -24.81 -10.20 -16.89
N ARG A 70 -25.09 -11.01 -15.87
CA ARG A 70 -26.16 -10.76 -14.90
C ARG A 70 -25.70 -9.77 -13.84
N LEU A 71 -26.31 -8.59 -13.82
CA LEU A 71 -26.10 -7.59 -12.77
C LEU A 71 -27.07 -7.86 -11.62
N HIS A 72 -26.55 -8.30 -10.48
CA HIS A 72 -27.31 -8.48 -9.26
C HIS A 72 -27.57 -7.14 -8.61
N ARG A 73 -28.77 -6.98 -8.04
CA ARG A 73 -29.09 -5.82 -7.23
C ARG A 73 -28.51 -5.99 -5.83
N VAL A 74 -28.21 -4.88 -5.16
CA VAL A 74 -27.65 -4.90 -3.80
C VAL A 74 -28.58 -5.60 -2.80
N ASN A 75 -29.91 -5.54 -2.98
CA ASN A 75 -30.88 -6.25 -2.13
C ASN A 75 -30.95 -7.76 -2.37
N GLU A 76 -30.38 -8.25 -3.48
CA GLU A 76 -30.36 -9.68 -3.82
C GLU A 76 -29.10 -10.36 -3.27
N LEU A 77 -28.17 -9.62 -2.67
CA LEU A 77 -26.95 -10.13 -2.05
C LEU A 77 -27.27 -10.80 -0.71
N VAL A 78 -27.81 -12.01 -0.81
CA VAL A 78 -28.17 -12.88 0.33
C VAL A 78 -27.11 -13.97 0.56
N PRO A 79 -27.10 -14.63 1.74
CA PRO A 79 -26.13 -15.68 2.05
C PRO A 79 -26.07 -16.85 1.03
N ASP A 80 -27.15 -17.12 0.29
CA ASP A 80 -27.18 -18.16 -0.74
C ASP A 80 -26.21 -17.89 -1.91
N LEU A 81 -25.85 -16.62 -2.13
CA LEU A 81 -24.84 -16.21 -3.11
C LEU A 81 -23.42 -16.19 -2.52
N ALA A 82 -23.24 -16.64 -1.27
CA ALA A 82 -21.91 -16.79 -0.70
C ALA A 82 -21.04 -17.66 -1.61
N THR A 83 -19.75 -17.33 -1.70
CA THR A 83 -18.74 -17.99 -2.55
C THR A 83 -18.90 -17.82 -4.06
N GLN A 84 -20.00 -17.23 -4.55
CA GLN A 84 -20.19 -16.98 -5.99
C GLN A 84 -19.61 -15.64 -6.44
N ALA A 85 -19.01 -15.62 -7.64
CA ALA A 85 -18.60 -14.38 -8.29
C ALA A 85 -19.80 -13.70 -8.93
N VAL A 86 -20.20 -12.53 -8.41
CA VAL A 86 -21.37 -11.77 -8.86
C VAL A 86 -20.97 -10.39 -9.36
N TRP A 87 -21.70 -9.90 -10.37
CA TRP A 87 -21.58 -8.53 -10.84
C TRP A 87 -22.61 -7.64 -10.15
N VAL A 88 -22.15 -6.52 -9.58
CA VAL A 88 -23.01 -5.54 -8.90
C VAL A 88 -22.76 -4.16 -9.51
N ARG A 89 -23.83 -3.36 -9.63
CA ARG A 89 -23.74 -1.95 -10.04
C ARG A 89 -24.45 -1.08 -9.01
N GLY A 90 -23.75 -0.06 -8.51
CA GLY A 90 -24.28 0.91 -7.55
C GLY A 90 -23.46 2.18 -7.50
N ARG A 91 -23.82 3.06 -6.57
CA ARG A 91 -23.06 4.29 -6.30
C ARG A 91 -22.11 4.04 -5.14
N LEU A 92 -20.88 4.55 -5.24
CA LEU A 92 -19.97 4.59 -4.11
C LEU A 92 -20.54 5.56 -3.07
N HIS A 93 -20.79 5.07 -1.85
CA HIS A 93 -21.33 5.87 -0.76
C HIS A 93 -20.22 6.46 0.10
N THR A 94 -19.32 5.61 0.57
CA THR A 94 -18.14 5.97 1.35
C THR A 94 -16.99 5.00 1.01
N CYS A 95 -15.76 5.47 1.13
CA CYS A 95 -14.55 4.65 0.97
C CYS A 95 -13.53 5.03 2.05
N ARG A 96 -12.82 4.04 2.58
CA ARG A 96 -11.72 4.21 3.52
C ARG A 96 -10.60 3.22 3.20
N SER A 97 -9.37 3.71 3.08
CA SER A 97 -8.18 2.88 2.89
C SER A 97 -7.41 2.75 4.20
N LYS A 98 -6.93 1.54 4.50
CA LYS A 98 -6.05 1.24 5.64
C LYS A 98 -4.92 0.33 5.17
N GLY A 99 -3.75 0.91 4.91
CA GLY A 99 -2.57 0.18 4.44
C GLY A 99 -2.83 -0.57 3.14
N LYS A 100 -2.83 -1.92 3.20
CA LYS A 100 -3.05 -2.81 2.05
C LYS A 100 -4.51 -3.21 1.81
N GLN A 101 -5.46 -2.56 2.50
CA GLN A 101 -6.88 -2.87 2.42
C GLN A 101 -7.69 -1.60 2.15
N CYS A 102 -8.74 -1.71 1.36
CA CYS A 102 -9.74 -0.66 1.18
C CYS A 102 -11.13 -1.22 1.50
N PHE A 103 -11.85 -0.52 2.36
CA PHE A 103 -13.25 -0.77 2.65
C PHE A 103 -14.06 0.29 1.93
N PHE A 104 -15.11 -0.13 1.26
CA PHE A 104 -16.02 0.77 0.58
C PHE A 104 -17.45 0.30 0.73
N VAL A 105 -18.39 1.23 0.67
CA VAL A 105 -19.82 0.93 0.75
C VAL A 105 -20.45 1.25 -0.59
N VAL A 106 -21.08 0.25 -1.20
CA VAL A 106 -21.87 0.41 -2.43
C VAL A 106 -23.33 0.60 -2.03
N ARG A 107 -23.95 1.66 -2.53
CA ARG A 107 -25.36 1.99 -2.29
C ARG A 107 -26.16 1.87 -3.58
N GLN A 108 -27.31 1.22 -3.48
CA GLN A 108 -28.33 1.21 -4.53
C GLN A 108 -29.69 1.53 -3.88
N GLN A 109 -30.23 2.71 -4.20
CA GLN A 109 -31.44 3.24 -3.57
C GLN A 109 -31.29 3.29 -2.03
N LYS A 110 -32.10 2.50 -1.30
CA LYS A 110 -32.10 2.38 0.16
C LYS A 110 -31.18 1.28 0.70
N TRP A 111 -30.65 0.42 -0.17
CA TRP A 111 -29.84 -0.73 0.21
C TRP A 111 -28.35 -0.40 0.10
N THR A 112 -27.57 -0.90 1.05
CA THR A 112 -26.11 -0.75 1.10
C THR A 112 -25.46 -2.10 1.33
N VAL A 113 -24.27 -2.27 0.76
CA VAL A 113 -23.42 -3.44 1.01
C VAL A 113 -21.98 -2.97 1.21
N GLN A 114 -21.28 -3.62 2.14
CA GLN A 114 -19.87 -3.37 2.39
C GLN A 114 -19.02 -4.25 1.47
N GLY A 115 -18.14 -3.63 0.70
CA GLY A 115 -17.08 -4.29 -0.07
C GLY A 115 -15.73 -4.10 0.60
N VAL A 116 -14.86 -5.08 0.43
CA VAL A 116 -13.46 -5.04 0.88
C VAL A 116 -12.55 -5.45 -0.27
N ALA A 117 -11.60 -4.59 -0.62
CA ALA A 117 -10.50 -4.91 -1.53
C ALA A 117 -9.22 -5.07 -0.72
N ILE A 118 -8.48 -6.15 -0.95
CA ILE A 118 -7.25 -6.50 -0.25
C ILE A 118 -6.16 -6.74 -1.29
N GLN A 119 -4.95 -6.23 -1.03
CA GLN A 119 -3.83 -6.38 -1.95
C GLN A 119 -3.43 -7.86 -2.06
N ASN A 120 -3.59 -8.43 -3.25
CA ASN A 120 -3.29 -9.82 -3.58
C ASN A 120 -2.58 -9.88 -4.93
N GLU A 121 -2.23 -11.06 -5.44
CA GLU A 121 -1.63 -11.23 -6.78
C GLU A 121 -2.49 -10.65 -7.92
N ASN A 122 -3.83 -10.67 -7.74
CA ASN A 122 -4.79 -10.14 -8.72
C ASN A 122 -5.20 -8.68 -8.45
N ILE A 123 -4.86 -8.12 -7.27
CA ILE A 123 -5.29 -6.78 -6.85
C ILE A 123 -4.04 -5.99 -6.45
N SER A 124 -3.59 -5.10 -7.33
CA SER A 124 -2.39 -4.29 -7.09
C SER A 124 -2.64 -3.17 -6.08
N LYS A 125 -1.54 -2.57 -5.58
CA LYS A 125 -1.61 -1.35 -4.76
C LYS A 125 -2.26 -0.20 -5.53
N GLN A 126 -2.07 -0.14 -6.84
CA GLN A 126 -2.60 0.91 -7.70
C GLN A 126 -4.12 0.80 -7.81
N MET A 127 -4.68 -0.41 -7.86
CA MET A 127 -6.13 -0.62 -7.80
C MET A 127 -6.73 -0.14 -6.46
N ILE A 128 -6.08 -0.45 -5.34
CA ILE A 128 -6.53 0.02 -4.01
C ILE A 128 -6.50 1.54 -3.91
N LYS A 129 -5.44 2.15 -4.44
CA LYS A 129 -5.28 3.60 -4.53
C LYS A 129 -6.40 4.22 -5.38
N PHE A 130 -6.68 3.65 -6.55
CA PHE A 130 -7.78 4.07 -7.42
C PHE A 130 -9.16 4.02 -6.72
N ILE A 131 -9.46 2.95 -5.99
CA ILE A 131 -10.73 2.82 -5.25
C ILE A 131 -10.86 3.91 -4.17
N SER A 132 -9.74 4.26 -3.53
CA SER A 132 -9.73 5.28 -2.46
C SER A 132 -9.88 6.72 -2.96
N GLY A 133 -9.83 6.97 -4.27
CA GLY A 133 -9.99 8.29 -4.86
C GLY A 133 -8.76 9.20 -4.78
N TYR A 134 -7.57 8.63 -4.59
CA TYR A 134 -6.27 9.32 -4.52
C TYR A 134 -5.27 8.83 -5.56
#